data_AF-A0A3N5UJ61-F1
#
_entry.id   AF-A0A3N5UJ61-F1
#
_cell.length_a   1.000
_cell.length_b   1.000
_cell.length_c   1.000
_cell.angle_alpha   90.00
_cell.angle_beta   90.00
_cell.angle_gamma   90.00
#
_symmetry.space_group_name_H-M   'P 1'
#
loop_
_entity.id
_entity.type
_entity.pdbx_description
1 polymer ?
#
loop_
_entity_poly.entity_id
_entity_poly.type
_entity_poly.pdbx_seq_one_letter_code
_entity_poly.pdbx_strand_id
1 'polypeptide(L)'
;MSEDPSYSDLKRQNLILSLESERCKVAEEAFHRQNAYLKALHETSLILIDKIDKEELLENILERATSLTGTEHGYIYLLEPGAEQMQMRVGMGFFKSQLGRVVRIGQGMGGQVWETESPVLVDDYKSWPSRISDKVLDGLRSVVGIPLKSDHQVLGVIGLAHVNSGNQFSSEDITVLEQFAALSLIALEKASLYADARRELAERERTEAILRESEERYRTLLESSPDPIVVYDMQGVATYVNPAFEQTFGLSRDELLGKQINFVPEENWPETQKAIESMLSGNKIKLFETRRLTKGGNVLDVQISSTLYRDTSGRPVGNIVILRDISARKRVEKELQKYHGHLEELVAERTNELALANLKLEKEIEERKRIEKALRKREKELQAQSHHLEEVNTALRVLLKQREEDKKELSEVVLNNVQEFVSPYLQRVISGRLDARQRTLVSILETNLNNIISPFISRLTSRLVNLTPVEIRVAGLVKDGKTNKEIAELLMISKNTVLFHRHNIRSKLSLKNKKINLRSHLLSFE
;
A
#
# COMPACT_ATOMS: atom_id res chain seq x y z
N MET A 1 30.50 141.56 -16.60
CA MET A 1 29.93 140.21 -16.72
C MET A 1 31.06 139.22 -16.49
N SER A 2 31.21 138.73 -15.26
CA SER A 2 32.14 137.64 -14.92
C SER A 2 31.28 136.52 -14.33
N GLU A 3 31.13 135.43 -15.07
CA GLU A 3 30.46 134.23 -14.58
C GLU A 3 31.24 133.66 -13.38
N ASP A 4 30.50 133.40 -12.31
CA ASP A 4 31.02 132.96 -11.02
C ASP A 4 31.59 131.52 -11.15
N PRO A 5 32.88 131.28 -10.83
CA PRO A 5 33.53 129.97 -11.03
C PRO A 5 32.87 128.81 -10.28
N SER A 6 32.05 129.12 -9.26
CA SER A 6 31.43 128.12 -8.38
C SER A 6 30.24 127.40 -9.01
N TYR A 7 29.47 128.04 -9.90
CA TYR A 7 28.22 127.46 -10.41
C TYR A 7 28.46 126.45 -11.55
N SER A 8 29.46 126.68 -12.40
CA SER A 8 29.80 125.78 -13.50
C SER A 8 30.40 124.46 -12.99
N ASP A 9 31.26 124.53 -11.98
CA ASP A 9 31.87 123.35 -11.34
C ASP A 9 30.82 122.51 -10.59
N LEU A 10 29.91 123.14 -9.83
CA LEU A 10 28.79 122.46 -9.18
C LEU A 10 27.87 121.75 -10.19
N LYS A 11 27.60 122.38 -11.34
CA LYS A 11 26.78 121.77 -12.41
C LYS A 11 27.46 120.56 -13.05
N ARG A 12 28.78 120.62 -13.21
CA ARG A 12 29.60 119.51 -13.72
C ARG A 12 29.63 118.34 -12.74
N GLN A 13 29.80 118.63 -11.46
CA GLN A 13 29.86 117.62 -10.40
C GLN A 13 28.50 116.95 -10.17
N ASN A 14 27.39 117.70 -10.29
CA ASN A 14 26.04 117.14 -10.24
C ASN A 14 25.73 116.24 -11.45
N LEU A 15 26.20 116.62 -12.64
CA LEU A 15 26.07 115.79 -13.85
C LEU A 15 26.85 114.48 -13.73
N ILE A 16 28.06 114.51 -13.19
CA ILE A 16 28.88 113.31 -12.94
C ILE A 16 28.18 112.38 -11.93
N LEU A 17 27.69 112.92 -10.81
CA LEU A 17 26.96 112.15 -9.81
C LEU A 17 25.65 111.56 -10.33
N SER A 18 24.94 112.28 -11.21
CA SER A 18 23.74 111.77 -11.88
C SER A 18 24.07 110.60 -12.80
N LEU A 19 25.13 110.70 -13.59
CA LEU A 19 25.59 109.63 -14.48
C LEU A 19 26.09 108.41 -13.70
N GLU A 20 26.77 108.61 -12.57
CA GLU A 20 27.19 107.52 -11.68
C GLU A 20 26.00 106.86 -10.99
N SER A 21 25.02 107.62 -10.51
CA SER A 21 23.79 107.08 -9.92
C SER A 21 22.96 106.28 -10.92
N GLU A 22 22.91 106.72 -12.17
CA GLU A 22 22.20 106.01 -13.24
C GLU A 22 22.92 104.71 -13.63
N ARG A 23 24.26 104.75 -13.74
CA ARG A 23 25.07 103.53 -13.92
C ARG A 23 24.93 102.55 -12.76
N CYS A 24 24.87 103.04 -11.52
CA CYS A 24 24.75 102.20 -10.33
C CYS A 24 23.36 101.53 -10.27
N LYS A 25 22.29 102.26 -10.60
CA LYS A 25 20.93 101.68 -10.72
C LYS A 25 20.85 100.59 -11.79
N VAL A 26 21.42 100.83 -12.97
CA VAL A 26 21.44 99.83 -14.04
C VAL A 26 22.22 98.58 -13.62
N ALA A 27 23.35 98.76 -12.93
CA ALA A 27 24.14 97.64 -12.41
C ALA A 27 23.42 96.87 -11.29
N GLU A 28 22.71 97.57 -10.41
CA GLU A 28 21.93 96.97 -9.30
C GLU A 28 20.71 96.20 -9.82
N GLU A 29 20.00 96.74 -10.81
CA GLU A 29 18.90 96.04 -11.50
C GLU A 29 19.39 94.81 -12.29
N ALA A 30 20.57 94.89 -12.91
CA ALA A 30 21.21 93.76 -13.57
C ALA A 30 21.62 92.67 -12.55
N PHE A 31 22.20 93.08 -11.42
CA PHE A 31 22.59 92.17 -10.35
C PHE A 31 21.39 91.49 -9.68
N HIS A 32 20.29 92.22 -9.44
CA HIS A 32 19.06 91.63 -8.91
C HIS A 32 18.39 90.66 -9.88
N ARG A 33 18.40 90.97 -11.19
CA ARG A 33 17.95 90.02 -12.23
C ARG A 33 18.81 88.77 -12.26
N GLN A 34 20.14 88.91 -12.19
CA GLN A 34 21.07 87.78 -12.15
C GLN A 34 20.86 86.90 -10.91
N ASN A 35 20.63 87.49 -9.73
CA ASN A 35 20.36 86.73 -8.51
C ASN A 35 18.98 86.06 -8.50
N ALA A 36 17.93 86.72 -8.98
CA ALA A 36 16.60 86.12 -9.11
C ALA A 36 16.62 84.93 -10.09
N TYR A 37 17.38 85.08 -11.18
CA TYR A 37 17.64 84.04 -12.17
C TYR A 37 18.40 82.83 -11.57
N LEU A 38 19.49 83.08 -10.84
CA LEU A 38 20.25 82.03 -10.14
C LEU A 38 19.41 81.30 -9.08
N LYS A 39 18.52 82.02 -8.38
CA LYS A 39 17.64 81.42 -7.38
C LYS A 39 16.57 80.53 -8.01
N ALA A 40 15.98 80.95 -9.13
CA ALA A 40 15.03 80.14 -9.89
C ALA A 40 15.68 78.87 -10.45
N LEU A 41 16.93 78.96 -10.92
CA LEU A 41 17.75 77.81 -11.33
C LEU A 41 18.01 76.84 -10.16
N HIS A 42 18.32 77.37 -8.97
CA HIS A 42 18.63 76.58 -7.79
C HIS A 42 17.42 75.84 -7.20
N GLU A 43 16.28 76.53 -7.03
CA GLU A 43 15.03 75.93 -6.53
C GLU A 43 14.51 74.83 -7.47
N THR A 44 14.76 75.00 -8.76
CA THR A 44 14.45 74.05 -9.82
C THR A 44 15.34 72.80 -9.77
N SER A 45 16.64 72.98 -9.54
CA SER A 45 17.59 71.88 -9.37
C SER A 45 17.18 70.95 -8.21
N LEU A 46 16.59 71.51 -7.14
CA LEU A 46 16.08 70.74 -6.00
C LEU A 46 14.86 69.87 -6.36
N ILE A 47 13.96 70.33 -7.24
CA ILE A 47 12.79 69.56 -7.69
C ILE A 47 13.21 68.40 -8.60
N LEU A 48 14.27 68.59 -9.39
CA LEU A 48 14.81 67.57 -10.30
C LEU A 48 15.46 66.38 -9.57
N ILE A 49 15.84 66.55 -8.30
CA ILE A 49 16.50 65.51 -7.48
C ILE A 49 15.52 64.46 -6.95
N ASP A 50 14.22 64.76 -6.85
CA ASP A 50 13.22 63.89 -6.21
C ASP A 50 12.50 62.95 -7.19
N LYS A 51 12.76 63.09 -8.50
CA LYS A 51 12.13 62.27 -9.55
C LYS A 51 13.05 61.13 -10.00
N ILE A 52 12.49 59.91 -9.98
CA ILE A 52 13.22 58.65 -10.13
C ILE A 52 13.34 58.22 -11.60
N ASP A 53 12.51 58.74 -12.49
CA ASP A 53 12.49 58.36 -13.91
C ASP A 53 13.44 59.25 -14.75
N LYS A 54 14.39 58.61 -15.44
CA LYS A 54 15.44 59.27 -16.24
C LYS A 54 14.84 60.02 -17.43
N GLU A 55 13.83 59.46 -18.08
CA GLU A 55 13.14 60.06 -19.21
C GLU A 55 12.33 61.28 -18.76
N GLU A 56 11.60 61.17 -17.64
CA GLU A 56 10.86 62.29 -17.06
C GLU A 56 11.80 63.43 -16.64
N LEU A 57 12.97 63.08 -16.07
CA LEU A 57 13.98 64.06 -15.71
C LEU A 57 14.51 64.84 -16.93
N LEU A 58 14.79 64.15 -18.04
CA LEU A 58 15.23 64.77 -19.28
C LEU A 58 14.15 65.66 -19.91
N GLU A 59 12.89 65.27 -19.85
CA GLU A 59 11.75 66.11 -20.28
C GLU A 59 11.66 67.41 -19.48
N ASN A 60 11.76 67.32 -18.15
CA ASN A 60 11.74 68.51 -17.28
C ASN A 60 12.94 69.42 -17.53
N ILE A 61 14.13 68.87 -17.77
CA ILE A 61 15.31 69.65 -18.14
C ILE A 61 15.05 70.41 -19.44
N LEU A 62 14.51 69.74 -20.46
CA LEU A 62 14.26 70.37 -21.76
C LEU A 62 13.16 71.43 -21.70
N GLU A 63 12.08 71.19 -20.97
CA GLU A 63 10.98 72.15 -20.76
C GLU A 63 11.48 73.44 -20.11
N ARG A 64 12.47 73.32 -19.22
CA ARG A 64 13.08 74.47 -18.56
C ARG A 64 14.05 75.20 -19.47
N ALA A 65 14.90 74.49 -20.21
CA ALA A 65 15.80 75.10 -21.19
C ALA A 65 15.02 75.92 -22.24
N THR A 66 13.89 75.38 -22.72
CA THR A 66 12.98 76.06 -23.65
C THR A 66 12.33 77.29 -23.01
N SER A 67 11.88 77.19 -21.75
CA SER A 67 11.30 78.31 -20.99
C SER A 67 12.31 79.45 -20.72
N LEU A 68 13.57 79.14 -20.43
CA LEU A 68 14.62 80.12 -20.13
C LEU A 68 14.97 81.01 -21.33
N THR A 69 14.71 80.52 -22.55
CA THR A 69 15.10 81.18 -23.82
C THR A 69 13.91 81.61 -24.66
N GLY A 70 12.67 81.38 -24.18
CA GLY A 70 11.45 81.78 -24.87
C GLY A 70 11.18 81.04 -26.19
N THR A 71 11.71 79.83 -26.37
CA THR A 71 11.33 78.94 -27.48
C THR A 71 10.44 77.80 -27.02
N GLU A 72 9.70 77.19 -27.93
CA GLU A 72 8.93 75.96 -27.71
C GLU A 72 9.59 74.72 -28.34
N HIS A 73 10.77 74.89 -28.95
CA HIS A 73 11.42 73.84 -29.73
C HIS A 73 12.81 73.54 -29.20
N GLY A 74 13.00 72.29 -28.77
CA GLY A 74 14.29 71.81 -28.32
C GLY A 74 14.40 70.30 -28.32
N TYR A 75 15.59 69.80 -28.06
CA TYR A 75 15.90 68.38 -27.92
C TYR A 75 17.04 68.15 -26.93
N ILE A 76 17.16 66.92 -26.45
CA ILE A 76 18.36 66.43 -25.75
C ILE A 76 18.89 65.20 -26.48
N TYR A 77 20.14 65.29 -26.93
CA TYR A 77 20.96 64.15 -27.33
C TYR A 77 21.72 63.62 -26.13
N LEU A 78 21.76 62.30 -25.95
CA LEU A 78 22.67 61.66 -24.99
C LEU A 78 23.60 60.69 -25.71
N LEU A 79 24.82 60.57 -25.19
CA LEU A 79 25.81 59.59 -25.59
C LEU A 79 25.77 58.43 -24.59
N GLU A 80 25.50 57.21 -25.06
CA GLU A 80 25.66 56.02 -24.22
C GLU A 80 27.16 55.69 -24.06
N PRO A 81 27.60 55.18 -22.90
CA PRO A 81 29.01 54.83 -22.69
C PRO A 81 29.55 53.89 -23.78
N GLY A 82 30.63 54.30 -24.46
CA GLY A 82 31.26 53.52 -25.53
C GLY A 82 30.53 53.54 -26.89
N ALA A 83 29.46 54.34 -27.04
CA ALA A 83 28.75 54.47 -28.31
C ALA A 83 29.49 55.41 -29.29
N GLU A 84 29.42 55.10 -30.58
CA GLU A 84 29.97 55.94 -31.66
C GLU A 84 28.98 57.03 -32.14
N GLN A 85 27.78 57.09 -31.56
CA GLN A 85 26.68 57.95 -32.00
C GLN A 85 25.88 58.44 -30.80
N MET A 86 25.43 59.70 -30.85
CA MET A 86 24.45 60.23 -29.90
C MET A 86 23.04 60.00 -30.40
N GLN A 87 22.10 59.74 -29.49
CA GLN A 87 20.69 59.55 -29.81
C GLN A 87 19.80 60.60 -29.13
N MET A 88 18.81 61.12 -29.85
CA MET A 88 17.83 62.04 -29.31
C MET A 88 16.93 61.28 -28.35
N ARG A 89 17.04 61.57 -27.05
CA ARG A 89 16.27 60.91 -26.00
C ARG A 89 14.99 61.64 -25.65
N VAL A 90 14.96 62.95 -25.86
CA VAL A 90 13.77 63.78 -25.69
C VAL A 90 13.74 64.85 -26.78
N GLY A 91 12.55 65.17 -27.28
CA GLY A 91 12.29 66.25 -28.22
C GLY A 91 11.01 67.00 -27.89
N MET A 92 11.03 68.32 -28.00
CA MET A 92 9.90 69.23 -27.78
C MET A 92 9.60 70.07 -29.02
N GLY A 93 8.34 70.47 -29.16
CA GLY A 93 7.85 71.21 -30.31
C GLY A 93 8.18 70.53 -31.64
N PHE A 94 8.89 71.24 -32.52
CA PHE A 94 9.34 70.73 -33.82
C PHE A 94 10.06 69.36 -33.73
N PHE A 95 10.83 69.13 -32.66
CA PHE A 95 11.63 67.90 -32.51
C PHE A 95 10.86 66.71 -31.95
N LYS A 96 9.58 66.85 -31.56
CA LYS A 96 8.76 65.71 -31.09
C LYS A 96 8.69 64.57 -32.12
N SER A 97 8.63 64.93 -33.40
CA SER A 97 8.61 63.96 -34.51
C SER A 97 9.98 63.36 -34.86
N GLN A 98 11.03 63.77 -34.16
CA GLN A 98 12.43 63.44 -34.43
C GLN A 98 13.09 62.59 -33.34
N LEU A 99 12.27 62.10 -32.39
CA LEU A 99 12.72 61.25 -31.29
C LEU A 99 13.47 60.01 -31.81
N GLY A 100 14.57 59.65 -31.15
CA GLY A 100 15.39 58.51 -31.55
C GLY A 100 16.34 58.77 -32.72
N ARG A 101 16.32 59.96 -33.34
CA ARG A 101 17.31 60.38 -34.35
C ARG A 101 18.72 60.21 -33.78
N VAL A 102 19.65 59.73 -34.61
CA VAL A 102 21.06 59.56 -34.24
C VAL A 102 21.94 60.56 -34.99
N VAL A 103 23.03 60.98 -34.35
CA VAL A 103 24.05 61.86 -34.94
C VAL A 103 25.45 61.34 -34.62
N ARG A 104 26.37 61.48 -35.57
CA ARG A 104 27.81 61.23 -35.39
C ARG A 104 28.54 62.53 -35.04
N ILE A 105 29.76 62.40 -34.54
CA ILE A 105 30.66 63.53 -34.33
C ILE A 105 30.80 64.38 -35.61
N GLY A 106 30.75 65.71 -35.47
CA GLY A 106 30.78 66.68 -36.58
C GLY A 106 29.47 66.79 -37.41
N GLN A 107 28.45 65.97 -37.13
CA GLN A 107 27.22 65.94 -37.93
C GLN A 107 26.07 66.76 -37.30
N GLY A 108 25.60 67.79 -38.01
CA GLY A 108 24.50 68.63 -37.52
C GLY A 108 24.86 69.39 -36.25
N MET A 109 23.86 69.99 -35.60
CA MET A 109 24.11 70.78 -34.40
C MET A 109 24.63 69.90 -33.26
N GLY A 110 23.97 68.76 -32.99
CA GLY A 110 24.38 67.83 -31.94
C GLY A 110 25.79 67.26 -32.15
N GLY A 111 26.13 66.83 -33.36
CA GLY A 111 27.46 66.32 -33.67
C GLY A 111 28.54 67.38 -33.65
N GLN A 112 28.24 68.62 -34.08
CA GLN A 112 29.20 69.72 -34.03
C GLN A 112 29.54 70.11 -32.59
N VAL A 113 28.54 70.23 -31.71
CA VAL A 113 28.77 70.51 -30.29
C VAL A 113 29.54 69.37 -29.62
N TRP A 114 29.31 68.12 -30.04
CA TRP A 114 30.09 66.98 -29.57
C TRP A 114 31.56 67.06 -30.02
N GLU A 115 31.83 67.51 -31.25
CA GLU A 115 33.19 67.66 -31.78
C GLU A 115 33.95 68.83 -31.13
N THR A 116 33.30 69.97 -30.93
CA THR A 116 33.95 71.19 -30.41
C THR A 116 33.96 71.28 -28.89
N GLU A 117 33.17 70.43 -28.23
CA GLU A 117 32.90 70.46 -26.79
C GLU A 117 32.48 71.84 -26.25
N SER A 118 31.93 72.69 -27.12
CA SER A 118 31.65 74.11 -26.85
C SER A 118 30.27 74.48 -27.42
N PRO A 119 29.62 75.54 -26.91
CA PRO A 119 28.40 76.06 -27.48
C PRO A 119 28.55 76.37 -28.97
N VAL A 120 27.53 76.04 -29.75
CA VAL A 120 27.45 76.41 -31.17
C VAL A 120 26.15 77.15 -31.41
N LEU A 121 26.26 78.38 -31.92
CA LEU A 121 25.12 79.19 -32.38
C LEU A 121 25.16 79.26 -33.91
N VAL A 122 24.00 79.01 -34.52
CA VAL A 122 23.80 79.12 -35.96
C VAL A 122 22.59 80.01 -36.20
N ASP A 123 22.78 81.12 -36.91
CA ASP A 123 21.70 82.09 -37.17
C ASP A 123 20.65 81.58 -38.17
N ASP A 124 21.08 80.80 -39.16
CA ASP A 124 20.19 80.11 -40.11
C ASP A 124 20.69 78.71 -40.44
N TYR A 125 20.07 77.71 -39.80
CA TYR A 125 20.39 76.29 -39.96
C TYR A 125 20.29 75.80 -41.40
N LYS A 126 19.38 76.36 -42.21
CA LYS A 126 19.18 75.92 -43.59
C LYS A 126 20.40 76.20 -44.47
N SER A 127 21.11 77.29 -44.19
CA SER A 127 22.29 77.74 -44.93
C SER A 127 23.60 77.15 -44.38
N TRP A 128 23.54 76.48 -43.23
CA TRP A 128 24.73 76.06 -42.49
C TRP A 128 25.42 74.83 -43.12
N PRO A 129 26.75 74.87 -43.38
CA PRO A 129 27.46 73.79 -44.07
C PRO A 129 27.43 72.42 -43.36
N SER A 130 27.50 72.39 -42.03
CA SER A 130 27.51 71.15 -41.24
C SER A 130 26.10 70.60 -40.94
N ARG A 131 25.04 71.15 -41.55
CA ARG A 131 23.66 70.72 -41.31
C ARG A 131 23.45 69.25 -41.71
N ILE A 132 22.47 68.61 -41.08
CA ILE A 132 22.01 67.28 -41.52
C ILE A 132 21.23 67.44 -42.82
N SER A 133 21.55 66.62 -43.84
CA SER A 133 20.87 66.62 -45.15
C SER A 133 19.50 65.94 -45.05
N ASP A 134 18.57 66.60 -44.37
CA ASP A 134 17.19 66.18 -44.19
C ASP A 134 16.25 67.36 -44.37
N LYS A 135 15.34 67.27 -45.36
CA LYS A 135 14.42 68.35 -45.73
C LYS A 135 13.46 68.72 -44.61
N VAL A 136 13.18 67.81 -43.67
CA VAL A 136 12.34 68.13 -42.51
C VAL A 136 12.96 69.27 -41.71
N LEU A 137 14.30 69.30 -41.59
CA LEU A 137 15.05 70.28 -40.82
C LEU A 137 15.21 71.64 -41.51
N ASP A 138 14.80 71.79 -42.78
CA ASP A 138 14.87 73.06 -43.51
C ASP A 138 13.91 74.14 -42.94
N GLY A 139 13.00 73.73 -42.05
CA GLY A 139 12.14 74.63 -41.27
C GLY A 139 12.87 75.37 -40.15
N LEU A 140 14.04 74.88 -39.72
CA LEU A 140 14.83 75.52 -38.66
C LEU A 140 15.46 76.83 -39.15
N ARG A 141 15.53 77.82 -38.26
CA ARG A 141 16.23 79.09 -38.49
C ARG A 141 17.38 79.20 -37.50
N SER A 142 17.26 80.02 -36.46
CA SER A 142 18.28 80.11 -35.43
C SER A 142 18.28 78.84 -34.58
N VAL A 143 19.45 78.24 -34.38
CA VAL A 143 19.63 77.02 -33.58
C VAL A 143 20.84 77.23 -32.67
N VAL A 144 20.69 76.89 -31.40
CA VAL A 144 21.78 76.85 -30.42
C VAL A 144 21.93 75.43 -29.89
N GLY A 145 23.17 74.97 -29.76
CA GLY A 145 23.49 73.71 -29.12
C GLY A 145 24.48 73.93 -27.98
N ILE A 146 24.18 73.33 -26.83
CA ILE A 146 24.92 73.48 -25.58
C ILE A 146 25.38 72.11 -25.11
N PRO A 147 26.68 71.91 -24.82
CA PRO A 147 27.18 70.63 -24.37
C PRO A 147 26.72 70.32 -22.94
N LEU A 148 26.26 69.08 -22.72
CA LEU A 148 26.18 68.47 -21.39
C LEU A 148 27.50 67.74 -21.18
N LYS A 149 28.48 68.40 -20.55
CA LYS A 149 29.83 67.83 -20.36
C LYS A 149 30.29 67.88 -18.92
N SER A 150 30.98 66.83 -18.49
CA SER A 150 31.80 66.85 -17.28
C SER A 150 33.23 67.27 -17.65
N ASP A 151 34.11 67.42 -16.66
CA ASP A 151 35.52 67.78 -16.87
C ASP A 151 36.29 66.82 -17.81
N HIS A 152 35.74 65.63 -18.09
CA HIS A 152 36.45 64.56 -18.78
C HIS A 152 35.82 64.14 -20.13
N GLN A 153 34.57 64.51 -20.43
CA GLN A 153 33.89 64.15 -21.70
C GLN A 153 32.52 64.84 -21.88
N VAL A 154 32.07 64.97 -23.14
CA VAL A 154 30.69 65.32 -23.49
C VAL A 154 29.77 64.11 -23.35
N LEU A 155 28.76 64.22 -22.48
CA LEU A 155 27.77 63.19 -22.19
C LEU A 155 26.48 63.38 -23.01
N GLY A 156 26.28 64.56 -23.58
CA GLY A 156 25.12 64.88 -24.39
C GLY A 156 25.11 66.31 -24.91
N VAL A 157 24.02 66.69 -25.58
CA VAL A 157 23.81 68.04 -26.11
C VAL A 157 22.36 68.45 -25.88
N ILE A 158 22.14 69.62 -25.29
CA ILE A 158 20.85 70.31 -25.31
C ILE A 158 20.84 71.19 -26.55
N GLY A 159 19.88 70.99 -27.44
CA GLY A 159 19.69 71.87 -28.59
C GLY A 159 18.35 72.56 -28.55
N LEU A 160 18.33 73.85 -28.87
CA LEU A 160 17.14 74.68 -28.94
C LEU A 160 17.07 75.34 -30.31
N ALA A 161 15.87 75.60 -30.82
CA ALA A 161 15.71 76.22 -32.12
C ALA A 161 14.53 77.20 -32.17
N HIS A 162 14.61 78.17 -33.07
CA HIS A 162 13.47 78.92 -33.56
C HIS A 162 13.12 78.47 -34.98
N VAL A 163 11.82 78.33 -35.25
CA VAL A 163 11.28 77.92 -36.57
C VAL A 163 10.73 79.14 -37.35
N ASN A 164 10.44 80.25 -36.65
CA ASN A 164 9.95 81.49 -37.25
C ASN A 164 11.11 82.44 -37.58
N SER A 165 10.98 83.19 -38.68
CA SER A 165 11.95 84.23 -39.07
C SER A 165 11.78 85.47 -38.18
N GLY A 166 12.81 85.83 -37.41
CA GLY A 166 12.84 87.06 -36.60
C GLY A 166 13.38 86.88 -35.18
N ASN A 167 13.39 85.65 -34.65
CA ASN A 167 13.94 85.36 -33.33
C ASN A 167 15.33 84.73 -33.48
N GLN A 168 16.30 85.25 -32.73
CA GLN A 168 17.68 84.78 -32.67
C GLN A 168 18.08 84.61 -31.20
N PHE A 169 18.91 83.61 -30.92
CA PHE A 169 19.51 83.47 -29.60
C PHE A 169 20.63 84.50 -29.43
N SER A 170 20.67 85.11 -28.25
CA SER A 170 21.70 86.07 -27.84
C SER A 170 22.86 85.37 -27.13
N SER A 171 23.96 86.11 -26.90
CA SER A 171 25.06 85.65 -26.05
C SER A 171 24.64 85.46 -24.58
N GLU A 172 23.61 86.20 -24.13
CA GLU A 172 23.04 86.04 -22.79
C GLU A 172 22.31 84.70 -22.67
N ASP A 173 21.55 84.30 -23.69
CA ASP A 173 20.87 82.99 -23.75
C ASP A 173 21.87 81.83 -23.67
N ILE A 174 23.00 81.93 -24.38
CA ILE A 174 24.07 80.91 -24.33
C ILE A 174 24.61 80.79 -22.91
N THR A 175 24.95 81.91 -22.27
CA THR A 175 25.51 81.94 -20.91
C THR A 175 24.54 81.31 -19.89
N VAL A 176 23.27 81.66 -20.01
CA VAL A 176 22.13 81.15 -19.22
C VAL A 176 22.01 79.63 -19.39
N LEU A 177 22.03 79.13 -20.63
CA LEU A 177 21.89 77.72 -20.93
C LEU A 177 23.12 76.90 -20.53
N GLU A 178 24.34 77.43 -20.66
CA GLU A 178 25.56 76.73 -20.21
C GLU A 178 25.53 76.47 -18.70
N GLN A 179 25.14 77.47 -17.91
CA GLN A 179 24.97 77.31 -16.46
C GLN A 179 23.88 76.30 -16.13
N PHE A 180 22.75 76.35 -16.85
CA PHE A 180 21.67 75.39 -16.65
C PHE A 180 22.06 73.96 -17.06
N ALA A 181 22.81 73.80 -18.15
CA ALA A 181 23.30 72.51 -18.63
C ALA A 181 24.24 71.88 -17.61
N ALA A 182 25.15 72.65 -17.01
CA ALA A 182 26.02 72.18 -15.93
C ALA A 182 25.24 71.68 -14.71
N LEU A 183 24.20 72.42 -14.28
CA LEU A 183 23.33 72.00 -13.17
C LEU A 183 22.50 70.75 -13.51
N SER A 184 22.01 70.69 -14.75
CA SER A 184 21.21 69.56 -15.25
C SER A 184 22.03 68.27 -15.30
N LEU A 185 23.31 68.38 -15.63
CA LEU A 185 24.21 67.24 -15.65
C LEU A 185 24.36 66.59 -14.26
N ILE A 186 24.55 67.41 -13.21
CA ILE A 186 24.66 66.92 -11.82
C ILE A 186 23.40 66.13 -11.40
N ALA A 187 22.21 66.61 -11.79
CA ALA A 187 20.95 65.93 -11.51
C ALA A 187 20.85 64.57 -12.24
N LEU A 188 21.26 64.53 -13.51
CA LEU A 188 21.27 63.30 -14.32
C LEU A 188 22.25 62.25 -13.77
N GLU A 189 23.45 62.64 -13.37
CA GLU A 189 24.44 61.74 -12.76
C GLU A 189 23.93 61.18 -11.44
N LYS A 190 23.37 62.03 -10.58
CA LYS A 190 22.80 61.63 -9.29
C LYS A 190 21.65 60.63 -9.46
N ALA A 191 20.72 60.88 -10.38
CA ALA A 191 19.60 59.97 -10.66
C ALA A 191 20.10 58.58 -11.13
N SER A 192 21.11 58.55 -12.00
CA SER A 192 21.72 57.30 -12.46
C SER A 192 22.33 56.50 -11.30
N LEU A 193 23.11 57.15 -10.43
CA LEU A 193 23.74 56.50 -9.28
C LEU A 193 22.71 55.90 -8.30
N TYR A 194 21.60 56.60 -8.02
CA TYR A 194 20.53 56.06 -7.18
C TYR A 194 19.83 54.86 -7.81
N ALA A 195 19.58 54.90 -9.13
CA ALA A 195 18.96 53.79 -9.84
C ALA A 195 19.83 52.52 -9.76
N ASP A 196 21.14 52.65 -9.94
CA ASP A 196 22.08 51.53 -9.85
C ASP A 196 22.19 50.99 -8.42
N ALA A 197 22.34 51.86 -7.42
CA ALA A 197 22.39 51.46 -6.01
C ALA A 197 21.12 50.73 -5.56
N ARG A 198 19.94 51.19 -6.01
CA ARG A 198 18.66 50.51 -5.73
C ARG A 198 18.56 49.15 -6.40
N ARG A 199 19.06 49.02 -7.63
CA ARG A 199 19.09 47.73 -8.35
C ARG A 199 19.98 46.73 -7.62
N GLU A 200 21.18 47.14 -7.23
CA GLU A 200 22.12 46.31 -6.47
C GLU A 200 21.52 45.89 -5.11
N LEU A 201 20.88 46.82 -4.38
CA LEU A 201 20.22 46.51 -3.11
C LEU A 201 19.09 45.49 -3.30
N ALA A 202 18.22 45.67 -4.30
CA ALA A 202 17.13 44.75 -4.58
C ALA A 202 17.63 43.34 -4.97
N GLU A 203 18.71 43.26 -5.74
CA GLU A 203 19.35 41.98 -6.10
C GLU A 203 19.96 41.29 -4.89
N ARG A 204 20.63 42.04 -4.01
CA ARG A 204 21.19 41.54 -2.76
C ARG A 204 20.10 41.02 -1.83
N GLU A 205 19.03 41.79 -1.61
CA GLU A 205 17.90 41.39 -0.77
C GLU A 205 17.24 40.11 -1.29
N ARG A 206 17.05 40.01 -2.62
CA ARG A 206 16.49 38.81 -3.24
C ARG A 206 17.39 37.59 -3.05
N THR A 207 18.70 37.76 -3.20
CA THR A 207 19.68 36.68 -3.01
C THR A 207 19.72 36.22 -1.56
N GLU A 208 19.69 37.16 -0.61
CA GLU A 208 19.64 36.88 0.82
C GLU A 208 18.34 36.17 1.21
N ALA A 209 17.20 36.58 0.65
CA ALA A 209 15.92 35.92 0.88
C ALA A 209 15.90 34.46 0.37
N ILE A 210 16.41 34.22 -0.85
CA ILE A 210 16.51 32.87 -1.41
C ILE A 210 17.45 31.99 -0.56
N LEU A 211 18.58 32.54 -0.13
CA LEU A 211 19.52 31.84 0.74
C LEU A 211 18.86 31.47 2.07
N ARG A 212 18.18 32.43 2.71
CA ARG A 212 17.49 32.22 3.97
C ARG A 212 16.37 31.17 3.86
N GLU A 213 15.54 31.24 2.82
CA GLU A 213 14.48 30.25 2.58
C GLU A 213 15.08 28.84 2.39
N SER A 214 16.16 28.74 1.63
CA SER A 214 16.89 27.49 1.42
C SER A 214 17.44 26.93 2.74
N GLU A 215 18.09 27.77 3.56
CA GLU A 215 18.61 27.39 4.87
C GLU A 215 17.51 26.93 5.83
N GLU A 216 16.40 27.68 5.92
CA GLU A 216 15.25 27.32 6.76
C GLU A 216 14.62 26.00 6.30
N ARG A 217 14.51 25.79 5.00
CA ARG A 217 14.00 24.52 4.42
C ARG A 217 14.90 23.34 4.78
N TYR A 218 16.22 23.46 4.60
CA TYR A 218 17.15 22.38 4.96
C TYR A 218 17.17 22.12 6.47
N ARG A 219 17.15 23.16 7.29
CA ARG A 219 17.05 23.03 8.76
C ARG A 219 15.79 22.26 9.15
N THR A 220 14.65 22.64 8.60
CA THR A 220 13.36 21.97 8.88
C THR A 220 13.39 20.49 8.49
N LEU A 221 13.97 20.15 7.34
CA LEU A 221 14.12 18.76 6.90
C LEU A 221 15.00 17.93 7.85
N LEU A 222 16.11 18.49 8.31
CA LEU A 222 17.01 17.81 9.24
C LEU A 222 16.38 17.66 10.63
N GLU A 223 15.70 18.70 11.13
CA GLU A 223 15.08 18.70 12.46
C GLU A 223 13.85 17.79 12.55
N SER A 224 13.08 17.65 11.45
CA SER A 224 11.90 16.77 11.40
C SER A 224 12.19 15.32 11.03
N SER A 225 13.45 14.98 10.70
CA SER A 225 13.84 13.60 10.39
C SER A 225 13.64 12.68 11.61
N PRO A 226 12.95 11.53 11.47
CA PRO A 226 12.77 10.58 12.56
C PRO A 226 14.04 9.77 12.86
N ASP A 227 14.93 9.63 11.88
CA ASP A 227 16.23 8.98 12.07
C ASP A 227 17.22 9.99 12.69
N PRO A 228 18.01 9.59 13.71
CA PRO A 228 19.16 10.34 14.20
C PRO A 228 20.13 10.77 13.09
N ILE A 229 20.43 12.07 13.05
CA ILE A 229 21.40 12.67 12.11
C ILE A 229 22.45 13.44 12.90
N VAL A 230 23.71 13.21 12.55
CA VAL A 230 24.86 13.99 13.01
C VAL A 230 25.75 14.35 11.84
N VAL A 231 26.23 15.59 11.82
CA VAL A 231 27.22 16.06 10.86
C VAL A 231 28.54 16.26 11.60
N TYR A 232 29.61 15.71 11.02
CA TYR A 232 30.96 15.89 11.52
C TYR A 232 31.80 16.71 10.54
N ASP A 233 32.80 17.41 11.04
CA ASP A 233 33.91 17.92 10.23
C ASP A 233 34.94 16.83 9.91
N MET A 234 36.00 17.19 9.18
CA MET A 234 37.09 16.27 8.84
C MET A 234 37.91 15.78 10.06
N GLN A 235 37.78 16.42 11.22
CA GLN A 235 38.43 16.03 12.48
C GLN A 235 37.54 15.12 13.34
N GLY A 236 36.34 14.78 12.86
CA GLY A 236 35.37 13.95 13.58
C GLY A 236 34.62 14.70 14.67
N VAL A 237 34.65 16.03 14.66
CA VAL A 237 33.96 16.88 15.62
C VAL A 237 32.54 17.15 15.14
N ALA A 238 31.54 16.95 16.01
CA ALA A 238 30.15 17.15 15.64
C ALA A 238 29.85 18.64 15.46
N THR A 239 29.42 19.03 14.26
CA THR A 239 29.05 20.41 13.91
C THR A 239 27.53 20.62 13.93
N TYR A 240 26.76 19.54 13.80
CA TYR A 240 25.30 19.55 13.89
C TYR A 240 24.77 18.21 14.38
N VAL A 241 23.70 18.25 15.18
CA VAL A 241 22.89 17.08 15.56
C VAL A 241 21.41 17.45 15.52
N ASN A 242 20.56 16.55 15.04
CA ASN A 242 19.12 16.77 15.03
C ASN A 242 18.44 16.31 16.33
N PRO A 243 17.18 16.72 16.59
CA PRO A 243 16.45 16.33 17.81
C PRO A 243 16.25 14.81 17.95
N ALA A 244 16.11 14.08 16.83
CA ALA A 244 15.98 12.62 16.87
C ALA A 244 17.24 11.96 17.46
N PHE A 245 18.43 12.50 17.19
CA PHE A 245 19.67 12.01 17.80
C PHE A 245 19.64 12.13 19.32
N GLU A 246 19.21 13.28 19.84
CA GLU A 246 19.09 13.50 21.29
C GLU A 246 18.07 12.54 21.92
N GLN A 247 16.92 12.35 21.27
CA GLN A 247 15.86 11.47 21.76
C GLN A 247 16.29 10.00 21.78
N THR A 248 16.98 9.53 20.74
CA THR A 248 17.41 8.12 20.63
C THR A 248 18.59 7.81 21.55
N PHE A 249 19.60 8.68 21.61
CA PHE A 249 20.83 8.39 22.37
C PHE A 249 20.86 9.01 23.77
N GLY A 250 19.94 9.92 24.09
CA GLY A 250 19.85 10.62 25.37
C GLY A 250 20.98 11.64 25.60
N LEU A 251 21.73 11.99 24.55
CA LEU A 251 22.84 12.94 24.57
C LEU A 251 22.37 14.28 24.04
N SER A 252 22.51 15.36 24.82
CA SER A 252 22.02 16.67 24.40
C SER A 252 22.94 17.34 23.37
N ARG A 253 22.39 18.18 22.52
CA ARG A 253 23.09 18.94 21.49
C ARG A 253 24.24 19.77 22.07
N ASP A 254 24.00 20.45 23.19
CA ASP A 254 25.02 21.26 23.86
C ASP A 254 26.19 20.42 24.41
N GLU A 255 25.94 19.16 24.75
CA GLU A 255 26.99 18.23 25.17
C GLU A 255 27.85 17.77 23.97
N LEU A 256 27.26 17.70 22.78
CA LEU A 256 27.85 17.07 21.58
C LEU A 256 28.51 18.06 20.62
N LEU A 257 27.95 19.25 20.45
CA LEU A 257 28.48 20.24 19.51
C LEU A 257 29.91 20.64 19.87
N GLY A 258 30.78 20.66 18.86
CA GLY A 258 32.19 21.01 19.04
C GLY A 258 33.03 19.92 19.72
N LYS A 259 32.50 18.71 19.90
CA LYS A 259 33.23 17.58 20.50
C LYS A 259 33.16 16.33 19.63
N GLN A 260 34.07 15.39 19.87
CA GLN A 260 33.96 14.04 19.35
C GLN A 260 32.98 13.25 20.21
N ILE A 261 32.04 12.53 19.56
CA ILE A 261 31.00 11.78 20.26
C ILE A 261 31.52 10.37 20.56
N ASN A 262 31.76 10.05 21.84
CA ASN A 262 32.15 8.70 22.26
C ASN A 262 30.92 7.87 22.61
N PHE A 263 30.34 7.21 21.61
CA PHE A 263 29.14 6.39 21.73
C PHE A 263 29.27 5.06 20.99
N VAL A 264 30.51 4.66 20.70
CA VAL A 264 30.83 3.37 20.07
C VAL A 264 31.36 2.44 21.17
N PRO A 265 30.75 1.27 21.40
CA PRO A 265 31.33 0.27 22.28
C PRO A 265 32.74 -0.10 21.84
N GLU A 266 33.65 -0.37 22.80
CA GLU A 266 35.06 -0.70 22.51
C GLU A 266 35.20 -1.87 21.53
N GLU A 267 34.37 -2.92 21.69
CA GLU A 267 34.31 -4.08 20.80
C GLU A 267 33.97 -3.73 19.35
N ASN A 268 33.21 -2.64 19.14
CA ASN A 268 32.71 -2.19 17.84
C ASN A 268 33.56 -1.05 17.25
N TRP A 269 34.64 -0.62 17.92
CA TRP A 269 35.54 0.42 17.42
C TRP A 269 36.35 -0.03 16.18
N PRO A 270 36.96 -1.22 16.13
CA PRO A 270 37.76 -1.63 14.98
C PRO A 270 36.99 -1.68 13.66
N GLU A 271 35.72 -2.11 13.70
CA GLU A 271 34.84 -2.11 12.53
C GLU A 271 34.41 -0.69 12.12
N THR A 272 34.15 0.18 13.10
CA THR A 272 33.75 1.57 12.86
C THR A 272 34.91 2.36 12.26
N GLN A 273 36.13 2.12 12.74
CA GLN A 273 37.34 2.73 12.18
C GLN A 273 37.55 2.33 10.71
N LYS A 274 37.43 1.04 10.37
CA LYS A 274 37.49 0.56 8.97
C LYS A 274 36.42 1.22 8.10
N ALA A 275 35.22 1.41 8.64
CA ALA A 275 34.14 2.08 7.94
C ALA A 275 34.50 3.55 7.65
N ILE A 276 35.04 4.28 8.64
CA ILE A 276 35.53 5.66 8.48
C ILE A 276 36.63 5.75 7.41
N GLU A 277 37.63 4.88 7.46
CA GLU A 277 38.72 4.83 6.46
C GLU A 277 38.18 4.58 5.04
N SER A 278 37.21 3.68 4.90
CA SER A 278 36.53 3.42 3.62
C SER A 278 35.79 4.65 3.10
N MET A 279 35.16 5.42 3.98
CA MET A 279 34.47 6.66 3.62
C MET A 279 35.43 7.77 3.18
N LEU A 280 36.54 7.95 3.91
CA LEU A 280 37.57 8.93 3.59
C LEU A 280 38.27 8.65 2.26
N SER A 281 38.37 7.37 1.86
CA SER A 281 38.85 6.98 0.52
C SER A 281 37.85 7.23 -0.61
N GLY A 282 36.68 7.81 -0.32
CA GLY A 282 35.69 8.26 -1.30
C GLY A 282 34.52 7.31 -1.52
N ASN A 283 34.45 6.19 -0.78
CA ASN A 283 33.32 5.26 -0.87
C ASN A 283 32.14 5.75 -0.02
N LYS A 284 30.91 5.50 -0.48
CA LYS A 284 29.70 5.75 0.33
C LYS A 284 29.49 4.57 1.28
N ILE A 285 29.34 4.83 2.58
CA ILE A 285 28.92 3.79 3.53
C ILE A 285 27.40 3.67 3.44
N LYS A 286 26.93 2.51 2.97
CA LYS A 286 25.52 2.16 2.95
C LYS A 286 25.26 1.01 3.91
N LEU A 287 24.27 1.19 4.79
CA LEU A 287 23.62 0.12 5.54
C LEU A 287 24.58 -0.72 6.40
N PHE A 288 25.56 -0.07 7.04
CA PHE A 288 26.47 -0.74 7.96
C PHE A 288 25.78 -0.95 9.32
N GLU A 289 25.47 -2.20 9.67
CA GLU A 289 24.88 -2.53 10.97
C GLU A 289 25.98 -2.65 12.03
N THR A 290 25.78 -1.97 13.17
CA THR A 290 26.74 -1.92 14.28
C THR A 290 25.98 -1.60 15.57
N ARG A 291 26.70 -1.54 16.70
CA ARG A 291 26.11 -1.22 18.01
C ARG A 291 26.57 0.15 18.50
N ARG A 292 25.70 0.89 19.18
CA ARG A 292 26.01 2.20 19.78
C ARG A 292 25.54 2.27 21.22
N LEU A 293 26.24 3.06 22.02
CA LEU A 293 25.92 3.32 23.42
C LEU A 293 25.03 4.56 23.52
N THR A 294 24.04 4.49 24.41
CA THR A 294 23.26 5.64 24.86
C THR A 294 23.90 6.26 26.10
N LYS A 295 23.52 7.49 26.47
CA LYS A 295 23.95 8.14 27.72
C LYS A 295 23.62 7.30 28.96
N GLY A 296 22.53 6.54 28.92
CA GLY A 296 22.12 5.63 30.00
C GLY A 296 22.89 4.31 30.06
N GLY A 297 23.85 4.07 29.15
CA GLY A 297 24.64 2.83 29.09
C GLY A 297 23.97 1.68 28.32
N ASN A 298 22.75 1.86 27.81
CA ASN A 298 22.10 0.86 26.96
C ASN A 298 22.80 0.76 25.61
N VAL A 299 22.88 -0.46 25.08
CA VAL A 299 23.42 -0.75 23.73
C VAL A 299 22.26 -0.87 22.75
N LEU A 300 22.28 -0.06 21.69
CA LEU A 300 21.32 -0.09 20.60
C LEU A 300 21.94 -0.74 19.36
N ASP A 301 21.17 -1.60 18.68
CA ASP A 301 21.50 -2.06 17.34
C ASP A 301 21.09 -0.97 16.35
N VAL A 302 22.07 -0.43 15.62
CA VAL A 302 21.84 0.65 14.67
C VAL A 302 22.35 0.28 13.28
N GLN A 303 21.67 0.80 12.27
CA GLN A 303 22.13 0.77 10.90
C GLN A 303 22.61 2.17 10.51
N ILE A 304 23.84 2.28 10.01
CA ILE A 304 24.49 3.54 9.72
C ILE A 304 24.63 3.74 8.20
N SER A 305 24.29 4.93 7.74
CA SER A 305 24.72 5.44 6.44
C SER A 305 25.51 6.72 6.62
N SER A 306 26.62 6.85 5.90
CA SER A 306 27.49 8.02 5.96
C SER A 306 27.82 8.50 4.55
N THR A 307 27.70 9.80 4.32
CA THR A 307 28.06 10.45 3.06
C THR A 307 28.97 11.65 3.32
N LEU A 308 30.09 11.70 2.61
CA LEU A 308 31.02 12.82 2.61
C LEU A 308 30.44 13.98 1.80
N TYR A 309 30.49 15.20 2.32
CA TYR A 309 30.15 16.43 1.59
C TYR A 309 31.39 17.29 1.36
N ARG A 310 31.35 18.07 0.29
CA ARG A 310 32.49 18.83 -0.25
C ARG A 310 32.14 20.31 -0.33
N ASP A 311 33.15 21.16 -0.20
CA ASP A 311 33.02 22.59 -0.47
C ASP A 311 32.86 22.84 -1.98
N THR A 312 32.65 24.12 -2.34
CA THR A 312 32.55 24.57 -3.74
C THR A 312 33.83 24.32 -4.55
N SER A 313 34.97 24.09 -3.91
CA SER A 313 36.24 23.71 -4.55
C SER A 313 36.43 22.20 -4.72
N GLY A 314 35.44 21.39 -4.31
CA GLY A 314 35.48 19.94 -4.39
C GLY A 314 36.29 19.26 -3.27
N ARG A 315 36.79 20.01 -2.28
CA ARG A 315 37.52 19.45 -1.15
C ARG A 315 36.55 18.91 -0.11
N PRO A 316 36.82 17.75 0.51
CA PRO A 316 35.96 17.20 1.54
C PRO A 316 36.03 18.05 2.81
N VAL A 317 34.87 18.42 3.35
CA VAL A 317 34.74 19.31 4.53
C VAL A 317 34.24 18.54 5.75
N GLY A 318 33.51 17.45 5.52
CA GLY A 318 32.96 16.65 6.58
C GLY A 318 32.03 15.58 6.04
N ASN A 319 31.32 14.92 6.93
CA ASN A 319 30.37 13.87 6.58
C ASN A 319 29.07 13.98 7.35
N ILE A 320 27.99 13.55 6.70
CA ILE A 320 26.66 13.43 7.27
C ILE A 320 26.44 11.95 7.59
N VAL A 321 26.15 11.65 8.86
CA VAL A 321 25.87 10.31 9.35
C VAL A 321 24.41 10.23 9.77
N ILE A 322 23.71 9.27 9.20
CA ILE A 322 22.33 8.93 9.55
C ILE A 322 22.38 7.57 10.24
N LEU A 323 21.77 7.48 11.42
CA LEU A 323 21.65 6.24 12.17
C LEU A 323 20.17 5.89 12.27
N ARG A 324 19.85 4.63 11.99
CA ARG A 324 18.51 4.08 12.18
C ARG A 324 18.54 3.03 13.28
N ASP A 325 17.71 3.19 14.30
CA ASP A 325 17.53 2.15 15.32
C ASP A 325 16.81 0.94 14.70
N ILE A 326 17.49 -0.21 14.71
CA ILE A 326 16.97 -1.49 14.21
C ILE A 326 16.78 -2.51 15.34
N SER A 327 16.86 -2.08 16.61
CA SER A 327 16.73 -2.94 17.78
C SER A 327 15.36 -3.64 17.83
N ALA A 328 14.29 -2.95 17.45
CA ALA A 328 12.96 -3.57 17.33
C ALA A 328 12.93 -4.64 16.23
N ARG A 329 13.51 -4.35 15.06
CA ARG A 329 13.60 -5.29 13.92
C ARG A 329 14.36 -6.56 14.32
N LYS A 330 15.52 -6.41 14.94
CA LYS A 330 16.34 -7.54 15.39
C LYS A 330 15.70 -8.38 16.49
N ARG A 331 14.91 -7.76 17.39
CA ARG A 331 14.13 -8.51 18.39
C ARG A 331 13.09 -9.40 17.72
N VAL A 332 12.33 -8.84 16.76
CA VAL A 332 11.33 -9.60 15.99
C VAL A 332 11.99 -10.72 15.17
N GLU A 333 13.12 -10.45 14.51
CA GLU A 333 13.87 -11.46 13.75
C GLU A 333 14.33 -12.62 14.65
N LYS A 334 14.88 -12.32 15.85
CA LYS A 334 15.30 -13.33 16.82
C LYS A 334 14.12 -14.15 17.36
N GLU A 335 13.01 -13.50 17.69
CA GLU A 335 11.79 -14.19 18.14
C GLU A 335 11.25 -15.11 17.04
N LEU A 336 11.16 -14.63 15.81
CA LEU A 336 10.72 -15.41 14.66
C LEU A 336 11.62 -16.62 14.42
N GLN A 337 12.94 -16.43 14.52
CA GLN A 337 13.90 -17.53 14.38
C GLN A 337 13.76 -18.58 15.49
N LYS A 338 13.48 -18.15 16.73
CA LYS A 338 13.18 -19.05 17.85
C LYS A 338 11.89 -19.84 17.61
N TYR A 339 10.82 -19.18 17.16
CA TYR A 339 9.56 -19.85 16.83
C TYR A 339 9.74 -20.83 15.67
N HIS A 340 10.51 -20.47 14.65
CA HIS A 340 10.79 -21.34 13.52
C HIS A 340 11.51 -22.61 13.97
N GLY A 341 12.60 -22.49 14.76
CA GLY A 341 13.31 -23.66 15.30
C GLY A 341 12.42 -24.55 16.18
N HIS A 342 11.56 -23.97 17.02
CA HIS A 342 10.63 -24.74 17.83
C HIS A 342 9.57 -25.47 17.00
N LEU A 343 9.06 -24.84 15.93
CA LEU A 343 8.11 -25.47 15.01
C LEU A 343 8.75 -26.63 14.24
N GLU A 344 10.00 -26.49 13.79
CA GLU A 344 10.73 -27.57 13.12
C GLU A 344 10.89 -28.79 14.03
N GLU A 345 11.25 -28.59 15.30
CA GLU A 345 11.35 -29.65 16.29
C GLU A 345 10.01 -30.36 16.52
N LEU A 346 8.92 -29.58 16.69
CA LEU A 346 7.58 -30.13 16.88
C LEU A 346 7.08 -30.91 15.65
N VAL A 347 7.37 -30.41 14.44
CA VAL A 347 7.03 -31.11 13.19
C VAL A 347 7.78 -32.43 13.09
N ALA A 348 9.06 -32.47 13.44
CA ALA A 348 9.85 -33.70 13.45
C ALA A 348 9.29 -34.72 14.46
N GLU A 349 8.95 -34.28 15.68
CA GLU A 349 8.34 -35.14 16.71
C GLU A 349 7.00 -35.72 16.22
N ARG A 350 6.09 -34.87 15.74
CA ARG A 350 4.77 -35.32 15.24
C ARG A 350 4.87 -36.22 14.02
N THR A 351 5.82 -35.98 13.13
CA THR A 351 6.05 -36.84 11.97
C THR A 351 6.51 -38.23 12.42
N ASN A 352 7.37 -38.31 13.44
CA ASN A 352 7.83 -39.58 13.99
C ASN A 352 6.71 -40.33 14.73
N GLU A 353 5.90 -39.63 15.54
CA GLU A 353 4.70 -40.22 16.17
C GLU A 353 3.73 -40.78 15.14
N LEU A 354 3.47 -40.02 14.07
CA LEU A 354 2.58 -40.43 12.98
C LEU A 354 3.14 -41.65 12.24
N ALA A 355 4.46 -41.69 11.97
CA ALA A 355 5.11 -42.84 11.36
C ALA A 355 4.97 -44.10 12.23
N LEU A 356 5.15 -43.98 13.55
CA LEU A 356 4.94 -45.09 14.49
C LEU A 356 3.48 -45.53 14.55
N ALA A 357 2.52 -44.60 14.55
CA ALA A 357 1.09 -44.90 14.51
C ALA A 357 0.69 -45.62 13.21
N ASN A 358 1.18 -45.14 12.07
CA ASN A 358 0.96 -45.77 10.76
C ASN A 358 1.52 -47.20 10.73
N LEU A 359 2.73 -47.43 11.26
CA LEU A 359 3.32 -48.77 11.32
C LEU A 359 2.51 -49.74 12.21
N LYS A 360 1.90 -49.24 13.29
CA LYS A 360 0.98 -50.03 14.13
C LYS A 360 -0.32 -50.37 13.37
N LEU A 361 -0.91 -49.37 12.71
CA LEU A 361 -2.12 -49.56 11.91
C LEU A 361 -1.91 -50.54 10.75
N GLU A 362 -0.78 -50.46 10.06
CA GLU A 362 -0.42 -51.40 8.99
C GLU A 362 -0.35 -52.85 9.51
N LYS A 363 0.24 -53.07 10.69
CA LYS A 363 0.28 -54.40 11.33
C LYS A 363 -1.12 -54.90 11.70
N GLU A 364 -1.97 -54.03 12.26
CA GLU A 364 -3.34 -54.42 12.64
C GLU A 364 -4.19 -54.73 11.40
N ILE A 365 -4.04 -53.96 10.32
CA ILE A 365 -4.72 -54.22 9.04
C ILE A 365 -4.31 -55.59 8.47
N GLU A 366 -3.01 -55.90 8.50
CA GLU A 366 -2.51 -57.19 8.01
C GLU A 366 -3.04 -58.37 8.85
N GLU A 367 -3.09 -58.22 10.17
CA GLU A 367 -3.67 -59.24 11.06
C GLU A 367 -5.17 -59.42 10.82
N ARG A 368 -5.94 -58.33 10.72
CA ARG A 368 -7.37 -58.37 10.38
C ARG A 368 -7.62 -59.07 9.04
N LYS A 369 -6.82 -58.78 8.01
CA LYS A 369 -6.92 -59.45 6.70
C LYS A 369 -6.66 -60.95 6.79
N ARG A 370 -5.71 -61.39 7.61
CA ARG A 370 -5.43 -62.82 7.83
C ARG A 370 -6.60 -63.51 8.54
N ILE A 371 -7.14 -62.89 9.59
CA ILE A 371 -8.30 -63.40 10.33
C ILE A 371 -9.51 -63.49 9.40
N GLU A 372 -9.80 -62.44 8.63
CA GLU A 372 -10.92 -62.41 7.69
C GLU A 372 -10.82 -63.53 6.63
N LYS A 373 -9.61 -63.75 6.08
CA LYS A 373 -9.37 -64.83 5.11
C LYS A 373 -9.58 -66.22 5.74
N ALA A 374 -9.13 -66.42 6.98
CA ALA A 374 -9.34 -67.66 7.72
C ALA A 374 -10.83 -67.90 8.02
N LEU A 375 -11.54 -66.86 8.46
CA LEU A 375 -12.97 -66.89 8.73
C LEU A 375 -13.75 -67.29 7.46
N ARG A 376 -13.44 -66.65 6.32
CA ARG A 376 -14.08 -66.95 5.03
C ARG A 376 -13.83 -68.39 4.56
N LYS A 377 -12.65 -68.96 4.85
CA LYS A 377 -12.37 -70.37 4.58
C LYS A 377 -13.22 -71.27 5.48
N ARG A 378 -13.28 -70.95 6.78
CA ARG A 378 -14.06 -71.73 7.74
C ARG A 378 -15.56 -71.70 7.46
N GLU A 379 -16.08 -70.56 7.04
CA GLU A 379 -17.47 -70.39 6.62
C GLU A 379 -17.81 -71.31 5.43
N LYS A 380 -16.95 -71.37 4.41
CA LYS A 380 -17.11 -72.30 3.28
C LYS A 380 -17.09 -73.77 3.71
N GLU A 381 -16.17 -74.15 4.60
CA GLU A 381 -16.10 -75.51 5.16
C GLU A 381 -17.38 -75.87 5.92
N LEU A 382 -17.88 -74.97 6.77
CA LEU A 382 -19.11 -75.18 7.53
C LEU A 382 -20.32 -75.28 6.60
N GLN A 383 -20.39 -74.46 5.55
CA GLN A 383 -21.47 -74.53 4.57
C GLN A 383 -21.48 -75.87 3.82
N ALA A 384 -20.29 -76.37 3.42
CA ALA A 384 -20.16 -77.68 2.80
C ALA A 384 -20.53 -78.83 3.76
N GLN A 385 -20.11 -78.75 5.03
CA GLN A 385 -20.51 -79.74 6.05
C GLN A 385 -22.01 -79.73 6.31
N SER A 386 -22.63 -78.55 6.38
CA SER A 386 -24.07 -78.42 6.55
C SER A 386 -24.82 -79.07 5.39
N HIS A 387 -24.40 -78.82 4.15
CA HIS A 387 -25.01 -79.43 2.97
C HIS A 387 -24.87 -80.95 2.98
N HIS A 388 -23.67 -81.46 3.30
CA HIS A 388 -23.45 -82.90 3.41
C HIS A 388 -24.32 -83.55 4.50
N LEU A 389 -24.47 -82.88 5.65
CA LEU A 389 -25.36 -83.35 6.72
C LEU A 389 -26.83 -83.38 6.27
N GLU A 390 -27.29 -82.41 5.47
CA GLU A 390 -28.63 -82.43 4.89
C GLU A 390 -28.84 -83.60 3.92
N GLU A 391 -27.85 -83.89 3.07
CA GLU A 391 -27.87 -85.06 2.17
C GLU A 391 -27.93 -86.37 2.95
N VAL A 392 -27.05 -86.54 3.95
CA VAL A 392 -27.00 -87.74 4.80
C VAL A 392 -28.32 -87.91 5.57
N ASN A 393 -28.89 -86.84 6.12
CA ASN A 393 -30.18 -86.88 6.79
C ASN A 393 -31.32 -87.27 5.84
N THR A 394 -31.27 -86.80 4.59
CA THR A 394 -32.25 -87.16 3.57
C THR A 394 -32.14 -88.64 3.19
N ALA A 395 -30.92 -89.14 2.98
CA ALA A 395 -30.66 -90.55 2.70
C ALA A 395 -31.11 -91.46 3.87
N LEU A 396 -30.81 -91.07 5.11
CA LEU A 396 -31.27 -91.77 6.32
C LEU A 396 -32.79 -91.84 6.40
N ARG A 397 -33.50 -90.75 6.10
CA ARG A 397 -34.98 -90.74 6.07
C ARG A 397 -35.53 -91.71 5.02
N VAL A 398 -34.93 -91.75 3.82
CA VAL A 398 -35.33 -92.69 2.77
C VAL A 398 -35.07 -94.14 3.19
N LEU A 399 -33.90 -94.45 3.75
CA LEU A 399 -33.55 -95.80 4.22
C LEU A 399 -34.45 -96.25 5.37
N LEU A 400 -34.77 -95.36 6.32
CA LEU A 400 -35.71 -95.67 7.40
C LEU A 400 -37.11 -95.98 6.86
N LYS A 401 -37.58 -95.18 5.89
CA LYS A 401 -38.86 -95.41 5.23
C LYS A 401 -38.88 -96.75 4.49
N GLN A 402 -37.84 -97.06 3.72
CA GLN A 402 -37.71 -98.36 3.04
C GLN A 402 -37.72 -99.52 4.03
N ARG A 403 -36.97 -99.43 5.14
CA ARG A 403 -36.95 -100.48 6.16
C ARG A 403 -38.31 -100.69 6.81
N GLU A 404 -39.09 -99.63 7.00
CA GLU A 404 -40.47 -99.75 7.50
C GLU A 404 -41.40 -100.41 6.46
N GLU A 405 -41.25 -100.07 5.18
CA GLU A 405 -41.98 -100.69 4.06
C GLU A 405 -41.63 -102.17 3.92
N ASP A 406 -40.35 -102.54 3.88
CA ASP A 406 -39.88 -103.93 3.81
C ASP A 406 -40.39 -104.76 4.99
N LYS A 407 -40.37 -104.18 6.20
CA LYS A 407 -40.91 -104.85 7.39
C LYS A 407 -42.41 -105.08 7.28
N LYS A 408 -43.14 -104.15 6.68
CA LYS A 408 -44.58 -104.26 6.45
C LYS A 408 -44.87 -105.36 5.42
N GLU A 409 -44.16 -105.37 4.31
CA GLU A 409 -44.29 -106.41 3.27
C GLU A 409 -44.00 -107.80 3.84
N LEU A 410 -42.89 -107.97 4.56
CA LEU A 410 -42.55 -109.24 5.21
C LEU A 410 -43.64 -109.68 6.19
N SER A 411 -44.23 -108.74 6.94
CA SER A 411 -45.33 -109.02 7.87
C SER A 411 -46.56 -109.54 7.13
N GLU A 412 -46.94 -108.91 6.03
CA GLU A 412 -48.09 -109.32 5.20
C GLU A 412 -47.85 -110.70 4.57
N VAL A 413 -46.64 -110.96 4.03
CA VAL A 413 -46.27 -112.26 3.45
C VAL A 413 -46.33 -113.38 4.48
N VAL A 414 -45.76 -113.19 5.67
CA VAL A 414 -45.81 -114.19 6.75
C VAL A 414 -47.26 -114.47 7.17
N LEU A 415 -48.08 -113.43 7.29
CA LEU A 415 -49.47 -113.56 7.71
C LEU A 415 -50.32 -114.29 6.66
N ASN A 416 -50.19 -113.92 5.39
CA ASN A 416 -50.85 -114.60 4.27
C ASN A 416 -50.42 -116.06 4.17
N ASN A 417 -49.12 -116.36 4.29
CA ASN A 417 -48.64 -117.73 4.21
C ASN A 417 -49.22 -118.60 5.32
N VAL A 418 -49.33 -118.08 6.54
CA VAL A 418 -49.94 -118.82 7.65
C VAL A 418 -51.46 -118.95 7.47
N GLN A 419 -52.14 -117.91 6.98
CA GLN A 419 -53.59 -117.93 6.76
C GLN A 419 -54.02 -118.82 5.58
N GLU A 420 -53.28 -118.83 4.47
CA GLU A 420 -53.63 -119.59 3.27
C GLU A 420 -53.06 -121.02 3.29
N PHE A 421 -51.82 -121.21 3.74
CA PHE A 421 -51.13 -122.49 3.58
C PHE A 421 -51.04 -123.33 4.85
N VAL A 422 -51.28 -122.76 6.03
CA VAL A 422 -51.16 -123.50 7.30
C VAL A 422 -52.52 -123.64 7.99
N SER A 423 -53.24 -122.52 8.17
CA SER A 423 -54.50 -122.45 8.91
C SER A 423 -55.61 -123.37 8.36
N PRO A 424 -55.83 -123.50 7.04
CA PRO A 424 -56.94 -124.32 6.51
C PRO A 424 -56.72 -125.81 6.79
N TYR A 425 -55.47 -126.27 6.73
CA TYR A 425 -55.12 -127.66 7.04
C TYR A 425 -55.20 -127.92 8.54
N LEU A 426 -54.77 -126.97 9.37
CA LEU A 426 -54.90 -127.06 10.82
C LEU A 426 -56.38 -127.15 11.23
N GLN A 427 -57.25 -126.31 10.64
CA GLN A 427 -58.70 -126.35 10.86
C GLN A 427 -59.33 -127.68 10.39
N ARG A 428 -58.89 -128.24 9.26
CA ARG A 428 -59.35 -129.56 8.80
C ARG A 428 -59.01 -130.65 9.81
N VAL A 429 -57.81 -130.63 10.39
CA VAL A 429 -57.41 -131.58 11.45
C VAL A 429 -58.28 -131.40 12.70
N ILE A 430 -58.53 -130.15 13.14
CA ILE A 430 -59.40 -129.83 14.29
C ILE A 430 -60.84 -130.35 14.08
N SER A 431 -61.35 -130.30 12.84
CA SER A 431 -62.71 -130.73 12.49
C SER A 431 -62.92 -132.25 12.42
N GLY A 432 -61.84 -133.05 12.48
CA GLY A 432 -61.92 -134.51 12.44
C GLY A 432 -62.25 -135.17 13.78
N ARG A 433 -62.39 -136.51 13.78
CA ARG A 433 -62.48 -137.31 15.03
C ARG A 433 -61.07 -137.51 15.61
N LEU A 434 -60.65 -136.61 16.49
CA LEU A 434 -59.37 -136.70 17.20
C LEU A 434 -59.50 -137.40 18.55
N ASP A 435 -58.49 -138.18 18.94
CA ASP A 435 -58.36 -138.70 20.31
C ASP A 435 -57.88 -137.61 21.30
N ALA A 436 -57.93 -137.88 22.60
CA ALA A 436 -57.58 -136.89 23.63
C ALA A 436 -56.13 -136.37 23.55
N ARG A 437 -55.19 -137.21 23.11
CA ARG A 437 -53.76 -136.86 22.99
C ARG A 437 -53.51 -136.02 21.75
N GLN A 438 -54.14 -136.37 20.63
CA GLN A 438 -54.10 -135.62 19.37
C GLN A 438 -54.71 -134.23 19.52
N ARG A 439 -55.83 -134.10 20.25
CA ARG A 439 -56.48 -132.81 20.52
C ARG A 439 -55.56 -131.85 21.29
N THR A 440 -54.84 -132.39 22.27
CA THR A 440 -53.87 -131.63 23.07
C THR A 440 -52.70 -131.14 22.21
N LEU A 441 -52.14 -131.99 21.34
CA LEU A 441 -51.05 -131.62 20.44
C LEU A 441 -51.46 -130.54 19.42
N VAL A 442 -52.66 -130.65 18.84
CA VAL A 442 -53.18 -129.67 17.88
C VAL A 442 -53.43 -128.32 18.56
N SER A 443 -53.94 -128.31 19.80
CA SER A 443 -54.13 -127.08 20.57
C SER A 443 -52.80 -126.36 20.88
N ILE A 444 -51.73 -127.12 21.15
CA ILE A 444 -50.38 -126.55 21.34
C ILE A 444 -49.86 -125.96 20.01
N LEU A 445 -50.06 -126.65 18.89
CA LEU A 445 -49.65 -126.17 17.56
C LEU A 445 -50.39 -124.89 17.17
N GLU A 446 -51.70 -124.85 17.38
CA GLU A 446 -52.52 -123.65 17.13
C GLU A 446 -52.07 -122.48 18.01
N THR A 447 -51.81 -122.72 19.30
CA THR A 447 -51.33 -121.69 20.23
C THR A 447 -49.95 -121.17 19.83
N ASN A 448 -49.02 -122.06 19.46
CA ASN A 448 -47.68 -121.67 19.00
C ASN A 448 -47.75 -120.91 17.68
N LEU A 449 -48.58 -121.36 16.74
CA LEU A 449 -48.77 -120.68 15.47
C LEU A 449 -49.36 -119.28 15.69
N ASN A 450 -50.39 -119.15 16.53
CA ASN A 450 -50.98 -117.87 16.94
C ASN A 450 -49.96 -116.96 17.64
N ASN A 451 -49.07 -117.49 18.48
CA ASN A 451 -47.99 -116.73 19.09
C ASN A 451 -46.94 -116.25 18.06
N ILE A 452 -46.65 -117.05 17.04
CA ILE A 452 -45.72 -116.68 15.96
C ILE A 452 -46.33 -115.59 15.06
N ILE A 453 -47.63 -115.64 14.79
CA ILE A 453 -48.32 -114.64 13.96
C ILE A 453 -48.81 -113.41 14.74
N SER A 454 -48.93 -113.48 16.06
CA SER A 454 -49.41 -112.38 16.93
C SER A 454 -48.63 -111.06 16.75
N PRO A 455 -47.29 -111.04 16.65
CA PRO A 455 -46.52 -109.84 16.34
C PRO A 455 -46.89 -109.19 14.99
N PHE A 456 -47.44 -109.99 14.06
CA PHE A 456 -47.84 -109.57 12.71
C PHE A 456 -49.34 -109.25 12.62
N ILE A 457 -50.18 -109.81 13.49
CA ILE A 457 -51.66 -109.66 13.50
C ILE A 457 -52.15 -108.29 14.00
N SER A 458 -51.29 -107.40 14.51
CA SER A 458 -51.74 -106.21 15.23
C SER A 458 -51.32 -104.87 14.64
N ARG A 459 -51.53 -104.62 13.34
CA ARG A 459 -51.29 -103.27 12.75
C ARG A 459 -52.28 -102.78 11.69
N LEU A 460 -53.54 -103.24 11.69
CA LEU A 460 -54.61 -102.67 10.87
C LEU A 460 -55.36 -101.48 11.52
N THR A 461 -54.69 -100.71 12.38
CA THR A 461 -55.12 -99.37 12.80
C THR A 461 -53.93 -98.43 12.83
N SER A 462 -53.43 -98.06 11.65
CA SER A 462 -52.30 -97.15 11.43
C SER A 462 -52.55 -95.69 11.86
N ARG A 463 -53.61 -95.40 12.64
CA ARG A 463 -53.91 -94.06 13.17
C ARG A 463 -54.19 -93.99 14.68
N LEU A 464 -54.04 -95.09 15.43
CA LEU A 464 -54.09 -95.09 16.91
C LEU A 464 -52.70 -95.19 17.58
N VAL A 465 -51.63 -95.06 16.79
CA VAL A 465 -50.20 -95.27 17.16
C VAL A 465 -49.71 -94.40 18.34
N ASN A 466 -50.42 -93.31 18.68
CA ASN A 466 -50.02 -92.39 19.75
C ASN A 466 -50.74 -92.60 21.10
N LEU A 467 -51.65 -93.58 21.21
CA LEU A 467 -52.35 -93.87 22.47
C LEU A 467 -51.55 -94.83 23.35
N THR A 468 -51.51 -94.58 24.66
CA THR A 468 -50.89 -95.50 25.63
C THR A 468 -51.75 -96.76 25.82
N PRO A 469 -51.22 -97.87 26.35
CA PRO A 469 -52.00 -99.09 26.59
C PRO A 469 -53.26 -98.88 27.44
N VAL A 470 -53.21 -97.94 28.39
CA VAL A 470 -54.37 -97.55 29.23
C VAL A 470 -55.39 -96.76 28.40
N GLU A 471 -54.91 -95.84 27.56
CA GLU A 471 -55.77 -95.05 26.65
C GLU A 471 -56.44 -95.92 25.57
N ILE A 472 -55.77 -96.98 25.09
CA ILE A 472 -56.37 -97.95 24.15
C ILE A 472 -57.53 -98.69 24.82
N ARG A 473 -57.36 -99.18 26.05
CA ARG A 473 -58.43 -99.83 26.82
C ARG A 473 -59.60 -98.89 27.09
N VAL A 474 -59.30 -97.65 27.50
CA VAL A 474 -60.33 -96.61 27.71
C VAL A 474 -61.05 -96.27 26.41
N ALA A 475 -60.34 -96.16 25.28
CA ALA A 475 -60.95 -95.92 23.97
C ALA A 475 -61.87 -97.07 23.53
N GLY A 476 -61.47 -98.32 23.74
CA GLY A 476 -62.30 -99.51 23.49
C GLY A 476 -63.61 -99.50 24.27
N LEU A 477 -63.53 -99.29 25.59
CA LEU A 477 -64.74 -99.23 26.44
C LEU A 477 -65.64 -98.01 26.11
N VAL A 478 -65.07 -96.90 25.64
CA VAL A 478 -65.84 -95.76 25.13
C VAL A 478 -66.54 -96.11 23.81
N LYS A 479 -65.90 -96.87 22.91
CA LYS A 479 -66.50 -97.39 21.68
C LYS A 479 -67.73 -98.26 22.00
N ASP A 480 -67.59 -99.14 23.00
CA ASP A 480 -68.66 -100.02 23.50
C ASP A 480 -69.80 -99.30 24.23
N GLY A 481 -69.72 -97.98 24.39
CA GLY A 481 -70.79 -97.17 24.97
C GLY A 481 -70.79 -97.09 26.50
N LYS A 482 -69.73 -97.58 27.17
CA LYS A 482 -69.62 -97.50 28.63
C LYS A 482 -69.46 -96.06 29.14
N THR A 483 -70.11 -95.77 30.26
CA THR A 483 -70.02 -94.49 30.97
C THR A 483 -68.69 -94.38 31.73
N ASN A 484 -68.31 -93.16 32.15
CA ASN A 484 -67.09 -92.94 32.93
C ASN A 484 -67.07 -93.73 34.26
N LYS A 485 -68.25 -94.02 34.83
CA LYS A 485 -68.38 -94.78 36.07
C LYS A 485 -68.12 -96.27 35.83
N GLU A 486 -68.72 -96.84 34.78
CA GLU A 486 -68.50 -98.23 34.40
C GLU A 486 -67.06 -98.49 33.97
N ILE A 487 -66.44 -97.57 33.23
CA ILE A 487 -65.01 -97.68 32.84
C ILE A 487 -64.10 -97.64 34.08
N ALA A 488 -64.41 -96.80 35.05
CA ALA A 488 -63.66 -96.69 36.30
C ALA A 488 -63.73 -97.99 37.11
N GLU A 489 -64.92 -98.57 37.24
CA GLU A 489 -65.13 -99.86 37.92
C GLU A 489 -64.45 -101.03 37.18
N LEU A 490 -64.59 -101.12 35.86
CA LEU A 490 -63.99 -102.20 35.04
C LEU A 490 -62.47 -102.17 35.02
N LEU A 491 -61.85 -100.99 35.10
CA LEU A 491 -60.40 -100.83 35.06
C LEU A 491 -59.78 -100.65 36.46
N MET A 492 -60.59 -100.68 37.53
CA MET A 492 -60.17 -100.41 38.92
C MET A 492 -59.37 -99.10 39.07
N ILE A 493 -59.82 -98.04 38.41
CA ILE A 493 -59.20 -96.70 38.48
C ILE A 493 -60.22 -95.64 38.85
N SER A 494 -59.77 -94.48 39.33
CA SER A 494 -60.69 -93.39 39.67
C SER A 494 -61.41 -92.84 38.42
N LYS A 495 -62.64 -92.36 38.61
CA LYS A 495 -63.41 -91.67 37.55
C LYS A 495 -62.65 -90.47 36.96
N ASN A 496 -61.83 -89.79 37.76
CA ASN A 496 -61.00 -88.67 37.31
C ASN A 496 -59.85 -89.14 36.39
N THR A 497 -59.28 -90.31 36.67
CA THR A 497 -58.27 -90.95 35.81
C THR A 497 -58.87 -91.32 34.44
N VAL A 498 -60.11 -91.81 34.41
CA VAL A 498 -60.83 -92.07 33.14
C VAL A 498 -61.04 -90.79 32.34
N LEU A 499 -61.45 -89.70 33.00
CA LEU A 499 -61.63 -88.39 32.35
C LEU A 499 -60.31 -87.86 31.78
N PHE A 500 -59.20 -88.01 32.52
CA PHE A 500 -57.86 -87.65 32.06
C PHE A 500 -57.47 -88.43 30.80
N HIS A 501 -57.65 -89.76 30.78
CA HIS A 501 -57.38 -90.56 29.59
C HIS A 501 -58.29 -90.17 28.43
N ARG A 502 -59.59 -89.91 28.64
CA ARG A 502 -60.50 -89.43 27.58
C ARG A 502 -60.05 -88.06 27.03
N HIS A 503 -59.53 -87.17 27.87
CA HIS A 503 -58.98 -85.90 27.42
C HIS A 503 -57.72 -86.09 26.56
N ASN A 504 -56.79 -86.94 26.99
CA ASN A 504 -55.57 -87.23 26.25
C ASN A 504 -55.87 -87.90 24.91
N ILE A 505 -56.80 -88.87 24.89
CA ILE A 505 -57.28 -89.50 23.65
C ILE A 505 -57.81 -88.42 22.70
N ARG A 506 -58.65 -87.50 23.19
CA ARG A 506 -59.16 -86.39 22.37
C ARG A 506 -58.03 -85.48 21.85
N SER A 507 -57.03 -85.19 22.67
CA SER A 507 -55.89 -84.36 22.24
C SER A 507 -55.06 -85.05 21.16
N LYS A 508 -54.81 -86.36 21.33
CA LYS A 508 -54.02 -87.18 20.41
C LYS A 508 -54.74 -87.48 19.10
N LEU A 509 -56.07 -87.47 19.10
CA LEU A 509 -56.92 -87.58 17.91
C LEU A 509 -57.29 -86.21 17.30
N SER A 510 -56.64 -85.11 17.71
CA SER A 510 -56.90 -83.76 17.18
C SER A 510 -58.37 -83.30 17.31
N LEU A 511 -59.04 -83.75 18.38
CA LEU A 511 -60.39 -83.35 18.81
C LEU A 511 -60.38 -82.32 19.95
N LYS A 512 -59.19 -81.80 20.32
CA LYS A 512 -59.07 -80.72 21.30
C LYS A 512 -59.88 -79.52 20.78
N ASN A 513 -60.80 -79.02 21.61
CA ASN A 513 -61.72 -77.90 21.32
C ASN A 513 -62.79 -78.13 20.22
N LYS A 514 -62.96 -79.35 19.69
CA LYS A 514 -64.06 -79.68 18.76
C LYS A 514 -65.26 -80.27 19.51
N LYS A 515 -66.49 -79.80 19.27
CA LYS A 515 -67.74 -80.36 19.85
C LYS A 515 -68.15 -81.71 19.21
N ILE A 516 -67.19 -82.60 18.98
CA ILE A 516 -67.39 -83.93 18.39
C ILE A 516 -67.46 -84.96 19.53
N ASN A 517 -68.47 -85.84 19.51
CA ASN A 517 -68.58 -86.94 20.47
C ASN A 517 -67.43 -87.94 20.27
N LEU A 518 -66.70 -88.24 21.35
CA LEU A 518 -65.53 -89.13 21.29
C LEU A 518 -65.91 -90.55 20.83
N ARG A 519 -67.06 -91.08 21.25
CA ARG A 519 -67.52 -92.41 20.82
C ARG A 519 -67.85 -92.44 19.33
N SER A 520 -68.58 -91.44 18.83
CA SER A 520 -68.91 -91.34 17.41
C SER A 520 -67.67 -91.24 16.52
N HIS A 521 -66.66 -90.49 16.98
CA HIS A 521 -65.38 -90.41 16.26
C HIS A 521 -64.57 -91.71 16.34
N LEU A 522 -64.63 -92.42 17.47
CA LEU A 522 -63.97 -93.73 17.60
C LEU A 522 -64.65 -94.81 16.74
N LEU A 523 -65.97 -94.74 16.55
CA LEU A 523 -66.73 -95.61 15.65
C LEU A 523 -66.44 -95.33 14.16
N SER A 524 -66.01 -94.11 13.80
CA SER A 524 -65.64 -93.78 12.40
C SER A 524 -64.28 -94.33 11.94
N PHE A 525 -63.57 -95.08 12.80
CA PHE A 525 -62.28 -95.72 12.47
C PHE A 525 -62.43 -97.23 12.15
N GLU A 526 -63.63 -97.66 11.74
CA GLU A 526 -63.86 -99.01 11.18
C GLU A 526 -63.39 -99.13 9.73
#